data_AF-A0A960DCY0-F1
#
_entry.id   AF-A0A960DCY0-F1
#
_cell.length_a   1.000
_cell.length_b   1.000
_cell.length_c   1.000
_cell.angle_alpha   90.00
_cell.angle_beta   90.00
_cell.angle_gamma   90.00
#
_symmetry.space_group_name_H-M   'P 1'
#
loop_
_entity.id
_entity.type
_entity.pdbx_description
1 polymer ?
#
loop_
_entity_poly.entity_id
_entity_poly.type
_entity_poly.pdbx_seq_one_letter_code
_entity_poly.pdbx_strand_id
1 'polypeptide(L)' 'MPIATPEVYAEMLGRAKEHSFAFPAVNCTSSETINAALKGFAEAESDGIIQFSTG' A
#
# COMPACT_ATOMS: atom_id res chain seq x y z
N MET A 1 1.07 -1.73 -11.95
CA MET A 1 1.59 -2.06 -10.62
C MET A 1 1.52 -3.55 -10.43
N PRO A 2 2.65 -4.24 -10.23
CA PRO A 2 2.61 -5.60 -9.73
C PRO A 2 2.07 -5.60 -8.30
N ILE A 3 1.22 -6.58 -7.97
CA ILE A 3 0.89 -6.90 -6.58
C ILE A 3 2.16 -7.49 -5.96
N ALA A 4 2.57 -6.99 -4.80
CA ALA A 4 3.75 -7.49 -4.10
C ALA A 4 3.58 -8.97 -3.74
N THR A 5 4.62 -9.78 -3.99
CA THR A 5 4.70 -11.13 -3.41
C THR A 5 5.01 -11.03 -1.91
N PRO A 6 4.86 -12.09 -1.13
CA PRO A 6 5.23 -12.09 0.30
C PRO A 6 6.67 -11.64 0.56
N GLU A 7 7.61 -12.04 -0.30
CA GLU A 7 9.02 -11.68 -0.21
C GLU A 7 9.22 -10.17 -0.43
N VAL A 8 8.61 -9.62 -1.48
CA VAL A 8 8.64 -8.18 -1.76
C VAL A 8 7.99 -7.39 -0.63
N TYR A 9 6.88 -7.88 -0.08
CA TYR A 9 6.21 -7.24 1.06
C TYR A 9 7.11 -7.21 2.31
N ALA A 10 7.85 -8.28 2.60
CA ALA A 10 8.81 -8.30 3.69
C ALA A 10 9.97 -7.30 3.47
N GLU A 11 10.50 -7.22 2.25
CA GLU A 11 11.53 -6.24 1.86
C GLU A 11 11.04 -4.80 2.03
N MET A 12 9.80 -4.52 1.60
CA MET A 12 9.15 -3.22 1.81
C MET A 12 9.21 -2.83 3.29
N LEU A 13 8.71 -3.69 4.18
CA LEU A 13 8.71 -3.42 5.63
C LEU A 13 10.12 -3.25 6.21
N GLY A 14 11.10 -4.02 5.70
CA GLY A 14 12.51 -3.86 6.06
C GLY A 14 13.04 -2.47 5.72
N ARG A 15 12.81 -2.02 4.48
CA ARG A 15 13.21 -0.68 3.99
C ARG A 15 12.55 0.44 4.80
N ALA A 16 11.26 0.31 5.10
CA ALA A 16 10.53 1.28 5.92
C ALA A 16 11.15 1.43 7.32
N LYS A 17 11.51 0.30 7.95
CA LYS A 17 12.17 0.29 9.26
C LYS A 17 13.56 0.91 9.20
N GLU A 18 14.37 0.54 8.21
CA GLU A 18 15.75 1.04 8.07
C GLU A 18 15.79 2.56 7.87
N HIS A 19 14.89 3.10 7.06
CA HIS A 19 14.86 4.52 6.71
C HIS A 19 13.84 5.34 7.52
N SER A 20 13.25 4.77 8.58
CA SER A 20 12.34 5.46 9.50
C SER A 20 11.11 6.09 8.84
N PHE A 21 10.43 5.35 7.98
CA PHE A 21 9.13 5.74 7.40
C PHE A 21 8.11 4.60 7.48
N ALA A 22 6.89 4.83 6.99
CA ALA A 22 5.84 3.81 6.91
C ALA A 22 5.10 3.88 5.58
N PHE A 23 4.55 2.75 5.13
CA PHE A 23 3.62 2.72 3.99
C PHE A 23 2.18 2.96 4.46
N PRO A 24 1.39 3.72 3.71
CA PRO A 24 -0.03 3.88 3.98
C PRO A 24 -0.79 2.56 3.76
N ALA A 25 -1.70 2.23 4.68
CA ALA A 25 -2.63 1.11 4.55
C ALA A 25 -4.06 1.62 4.47
N VAL A 26 -4.66 1.56 3.28
CA VAL A 26 -5.97 2.13 2.97
C VAL A 26 -7.01 1.03 2.93
N ASN A 27 -8.04 1.17 3.77
CA ASN A 27 -9.23 0.32 3.69
C ASN A 27 -10.06 0.74 2.47
N CYS A 28 -10.41 -0.22 1.62
CA CYS A 28 -11.26 0.00 0.46
C CYS A 28 -12.55 -0.82 0.59
N THR A 29 -13.64 -0.33 0.00
CA THR A 29 -14.96 -1.02 0.02
C THR A 29 -15.58 -1.15 -1.37
N SER A 30 -14.99 -0.48 -2.37
CA SER A 30 -15.46 -0.48 -3.75
C SER A 30 -14.29 -0.30 -4.71
N SER A 31 -14.51 -0.62 -5.98
CA SER A 31 -13.54 -0.33 -7.05
C SER A 31 -13.20 1.16 -7.14
N GLU A 32 -14.14 2.05 -6.84
CA GLU A 32 -13.91 3.49 -6.79
C GLU A 32 -12.89 3.86 -5.70
N THR A 33 -13.07 3.34 -4.48
CA THR A 33 -12.11 3.59 -3.38
C THR A 33 -10.74 2.96 -3.63
N ILE A 34 -10.68 1.82 -4.32
CA ILE A 34 -9.43 1.22 -4.79
C ILE A 34 -8.72 2.17 -5.76
N ASN A 35 -9.42 2.67 -6.77
CA ASN A 35 -8.84 3.57 -7.76
C ASN A 35 -8.36 4.88 -7.13
N ALA A 36 -9.11 5.41 -6.15
CA ALA A 36 -8.69 6.58 -5.39
C ALA A 36 -7.39 6.33 -4.61
N ALA A 37 -7.27 5.18 -3.93
CA ALA A 37 -6.05 4.80 -3.21
C ALA A 37 -4.85 4.66 -4.16
N LEU A 38 -5.02 3.95 -5.28
CA LEU A 38 -3.97 3.77 -6.29
C LEU A 38 -3.52 5.11 -6.88
N LYS A 39 -4.45 6.04 -7.14
CA LYS A 39 -4.12 7.38 -7.59
C LYS A 39 -3.33 8.15 -6.53
N GLY A 40 -3.76 8.10 -5.26
CA GLY A 40 -3.05 8.74 -4.16
C GLY A 40 -1.63 8.21 -3.97
N PHE A 41 -1.43 6.89 -4.09
CA PHE A 41 -0.10 6.28 -4.06
C PHE A 41 0.80 6.78 -5.19
N ALA A 42 0.26 6.86 -6.41
CA ALA A 42 0.99 7.37 -7.56
C ALA A 42 1.35 8.87 -7.42
N GLU A 43 0.42 9.70 -6.95
CA GLU A 43 0.65 11.14 -6.71
C GLU A 43 1.66 11.39 -5.58
N ALA A 44 1.72 10.50 -4.59
CA ALA A 44 2.67 10.56 -3.48
C ALA A 44 4.02 9.88 -3.78
N GLU A 45 4.21 9.33 -5.00
CA GLU A 45 5.37 8.50 -5.38
C GLU A 45 5.68 7.42 -4.32
N SER A 46 4.63 6.80 -3.78
CA SER A 46 4.72 5.89 -2.64
C SER A 46 4.14 4.52 -3.00
N ASP A 47 4.79 3.45 -2.55
CA ASP A 47 4.13 2.15 -2.46
C ASP A 47 3.04 2.21 -1.36
N GLY A 48 2.05 1.33 -1.44
CA GLY A 48 0.94 1.33 -0.48
C GLY A 48 0.29 -0.03 -0.31
N ILE A 49 -0.52 -0.15 0.75
CA ILE A 49 -1.26 -1.36 1.10
C ILE A 49 -2.75 -1.09 0.89
N ILE A 50 -3.39 -1.89 0.04
CA ILE A 50 -4.85 -1.95 -0.02
C ILE A 50 -5.30 -3.09 0.90
N GLN A 51 -6.20 -2.77 1.82
CA GLN A 51 -6.75 -3.73 2.77
C GLN A 51 -8.27 -3.67 2.80
N PHE A 52 -8.86 -4.75 3.29
CA PHE A 52 -10.29 -4.90 3.45
C PHE A 52 -10.56 -5.33 4.88
N SER A 53 -11.52 -4.68 5.53
CA SER A 53 -12.01 -5.08 6.85
C SER A 53 -13.32 -5.86 6.70
N THR A 54 -13.71 -6.58 7.74
CA THR A 54 -15.00 -7.29 7.80
C THR A 54 -16.16 -6.42 8.26
N GLY A 55 -15.89 -5.17 8.65
CA GLY A 55 -16.75 -4.43 9.58
C GLY A 55 -16.46 -4.80 11.03
#